data_AF-A0AAU5M6N0-F1
#
_entry.id   AF-A0AAU5M6N0-F1
#
_cell.length_a   1.000
_cell.length_b   1.000
_cell.length_c   1.000
_cell.angle_alpha   90.00
_cell.angle_beta   90.00
_cell.angle_gamma   90.00
#
_symmetry.space_group_name_H-M   'P 1'
#
loop_
_entity.id
_entity.type
_entity.pdbx_description
1 polymer ?
#
loop_
_entity_poly.entity_id
_entity_poly.type
_entity_poly.pdbx_seq_one_letter_code
_entity_poly.pdbx_strand_id
1 'polypeptide(L)'
;MSKIVSVAPERLDRWLTGFGERHGDVEYDVTPASVTLAAEDGSSAVVTVPFEPLAVLSREGLVAHVLAERRLGVLLVRRGGYGAGVFAGGKLLDSKVGSRHVQGTTKAGGWSQQRYARRRDNQAREAFAAATEVAVRILAPAKLDVLVCGGDRRAVETVLEDPRLKDLPALVRPPFLGVPDPKLKVLEQAGADARAIRIELDQTEA
;
A
#
# COMPACT_ATOMS: atom_id res chain seq x y z
N MET A 1 -18.28 15.61 -10.16
CA MET A 1 -18.32 14.54 -9.13
C MET A 1 -16.97 13.85 -9.20
N SER A 2 -16.15 13.87 -8.14
CA SER A 2 -14.79 13.34 -8.27
C SER A 2 -14.79 11.81 -8.30
N LYS A 3 -14.16 11.25 -9.34
CA LYS A 3 -14.03 9.79 -9.55
C LYS A 3 -12.57 9.40 -9.36
N ILE A 4 -12.33 8.27 -8.72
CA ILE A 4 -10.97 7.79 -8.50
C ILE A 4 -10.74 6.53 -9.32
N VAL A 5 -9.66 6.53 -10.09
CA VAL A 5 -9.21 5.40 -10.88
C VAL A 5 -7.83 4.99 -10.40
N SER A 6 -7.58 3.68 -10.36
CA SER A 6 -6.27 3.12 -10.06
C SER A 6 -5.75 2.42 -11.31
N VAL A 7 -4.54 2.77 -11.75
CA VAL A 7 -3.89 2.15 -12.91
C VAL A 7 -2.55 1.54 -12.50
N ALA A 8 -2.18 0.44 -13.15
CA ALA A 8 -0.84 -0.10 -12.98
C ALA A 8 0.21 0.89 -13.55
N PRO A 9 1.44 0.96 -13.00
CA PRO A 9 2.50 1.84 -13.50
C PRO A 9 2.72 1.71 -15.02
N GLU A 10 2.69 0.49 -15.53
CA GLU A 10 2.92 0.15 -16.93
C GLU A 10 1.80 0.67 -17.86
N ARG A 11 0.66 1.08 -17.29
CA ARG A 11 -0.47 1.62 -18.04
C ARG A 11 -0.58 3.15 -17.95
N LEU A 12 0.25 3.81 -17.14
CA LEU A 12 0.11 5.25 -16.89
C LEU A 12 0.29 6.06 -18.17
N ASP A 13 1.36 5.83 -18.94
CA ASP A 13 1.63 6.57 -20.18
C ASP A 13 0.46 6.47 -21.17
N ARG A 14 -0.02 5.24 -21.40
CA ARG A 14 -1.19 4.99 -22.25
C ARG A 14 -2.45 5.70 -21.72
N TRP A 15 -2.63 5.74 -20.40
CA TRP A 15 -3.77 6.40 -19.79
C TRP A 15 -3.71 7.92 -20.01
N LEU A 16 -2.53 8.54 -19.83
CA LEU A 16 -2.30 9.97 -20.06
C LEU A 16 -2.53 10.35 -21.53
N THR A 17 -2.00 9.56 -22.47
CA THR A 17 -2.22 9.75 -23.90
C THR A 17 -3.71 9.68 -24.24
N GLY A 18 -4.40 8.64 -23.76
CA GLY A 18 -5.83 8.51 -24.01
C GLY A 18 -6.68 9.60 -23.34
N PHE A 19 -6.20 10.24 -22.27
CA PHE A 19 -6.89 11.39 -21.66
C PHE A 19 -6.88 12.58 -22.62
N GLY A 20 -5.73 12.94 -23.20
CA GLY A 20 -5.66 14.00 -24.21
C GLY A 20 -6.46 13.69 -25.48
N GLU A 21 -6.40 12.45 -25.97
CA GLU A 21 -7.21 12.04 -27.14
C GLU A 21 -8.72 12.23 -26.96
N ARG A 22 -9.22 12.16 -25.72
CA ARG A 22 -10.66 12.32 -25.42
C ARG A 22 -11.07 13.75 -25.08
N HIS A 23 -10.17 14.54 -24.48
CA HIS A 23 -10.49 15.82 -23.86
C HIS A 23 -9.81 17.03 -24.52
N GLY A 24 -8.99 16.80 -25.56
CA GLY A 24 -8.27 17.84 -26.28
C GLY A 24 -6.86 18.07 -25.75
N ASP A 25 -6.30 19.24 -26.05
CA ASP A 25 -4.97 19.62 -25.57
C ASP A 25 -4.95 19.66 -24.03
N VAL A 26 -3.85 19.20 -23.43
CA VAL A 26 -3.70 19.04 -21.98
C VAL A 26 -2.49 19.83 -21.48
N GLU A 27 -2.75 20.74 -20.56
CA GLU A 27 -1.71 21.40 -19.78
C GLU A 27 -1.36 20.58 -18.53
N TYR A 28 -0.06 20.49 -18.23
CA TYR A 28 0.46 19.75 -17.09
C TYR A 28 1.07 20.71 -16.08
N ASP A 29 0.50 20.75 -14.88
CA ASP A 29 1.13 21.36 -13.71
C ASP A 29 1.78 20.25 -12.87
N VAL A 30 3.12 20.27 -12.83
CA VAL A 30 3.92 19.17 -12.27
C VAL A 30 4.63 19.64 -11.02
N THR A 31 4.32 19.00 -9.90
CA THR A 31 5.00 19.21 -8.62
C THR A 31 5.71 17.93 -8.16
N PRO A 32 6.57 18.00 -7.13
CA PRO A 32 7.18 16.80 -6.55
C PRO A 32 6.18 15.78 -5.98
N ALA A 33 4.95 16.20 -5.63
CA ALA A 33 3.97 15.35 -4.94
C ALA A 33 2.76 14.98 -5.83
N SER A 34 2.45 15.77 -6.84
CA SER A 34 1.30 15.56 -7.73
C SER A 34 1.54 16.09 -9.14
N VAL A 35 0.80 15.54 -10.09
CA VAL A 35 0.71 16.04 -11.45
C VAL A 35 -0.74 16.32 -11.78
N THR A 36 -1.06 17.58 -12.02
CA THR A 36 -2.41 18.02 -12.39
C THR A 36 -2.47 18.18 -13.90
N LEU A 37 -3.49 17.59 -14.51
CA LEU A 37 -3.83 17.69 -15.91
C LEU A 37 -5.07 18.57 -16.03
N ALA A 38 -5.01 19.60 -16.85
CA ALA A 38 -6.16 20.42 -17.24
C ALA A 38 -6.34 20.32 -18.75
N ALA A 39 -7.50 19.85 -19.20
CA ALA A 39 -7.83 19.72 -20.62
C ALA A 39 -8.65 20.92 -21.12
N GLU A 40 -8.62 21.16 -22.44
CA GLU A 40 -9.35 22.23 -23.12
C GLU A 40 -10.86 22.20 -22.85
N ASP A 41 -11.45 21.00 -22.76
CA ASP A 41 -12.89 20.82 -22.50
C ASP A 41 -13.30 21.07 -21.04
N GLY A 42 -12.36 21.49 -20.18
CA GLY A 42 -12.55 21.75 -18.76
C GLY A 42 -12.44 20.52 -17.87
N SER A 43 -12.23 19.32 -18.43
CA SER A 43 -11.94 18.12 -17.63
C SER A 43 -10.57 18.23 -16.96
N SER A 44 -10.46 17.71 -15.74
CA SER A 44 -9.20 17.68 -15.01
C SER A 44 -8.91 16.31 -14.40
N ALA A 45 -7.62 16.03 -14.22
CA ALA A 45 -7.16 14.84 -13.52
C ALA A 45 -5.97 15.19 -12.62
N VAL A 46 -5.92 14.61 -11.42
CA VAL A 46 -4.80 14.75 -10.50
C VAL A 46 -4.19 13.38 -10.27
N VAL A 47 -2.93 13.22 -10.68
CA VAL A 47 -2.13 12.04 -10.40
C VAL A 47 -1.34 12.30 -9.12
N THR A 48 -1.55 11.47 -8.09
CA THR A 48 -0.67 11.48 -6.92
C THR A 48 0.65 10.79 -7.26
N VAL A 49 1.79 11.43 -7.00
CA VAL A 49 3.11 10.83 -7.23
C VAL A 49 3.35 9.72 -6.20
N PRO A 50 3.45 8.44 -6.58
CA PRO A 50 3.76 7.38 -5.63
C PRO A 50 5.20 7.54 -5.12
N PHE A 51 5.41 7.32 -3.83
CA PHE A 51 6.75 7.34 -3.23
C PHE A 51 7.51 8.64 -3.52
N GLU A 52 6.84 9.78 -3.34
CA GLU A 52 7.39 11.13 -3.48
C GLU A 52 8.79 11.29 -2.85
N PRO A 53 9.62 12.22 -3.36
CA PRO A 53 9.31 13.22 -4.40
C PRO A 53 9.58 12.77 -5.85
N LEU A 54 8.89 13.40 -6.81
CA LEU A 54 9.23 13.36 -8.24
C LEU A 54 10.44 14.24 -8.51
N ALA A 55 11.51 13.66 -9.06
CA ALA A 55 12.77 14.37 -9.30
C ALA A 55 12.77 15.18 -10.61
N VAL A 56 12.13 14.66 -11.66
CA VAL A 56 12.04 15.32 -12.98
C VAL A 56 10.60 15.80 -13.16
N LEU A 57 10.38 17.11 -13.07
CA LEU A 57 9.05 17.72 -13.10
C LEU A 57 8.50 17.84 -14.52
N SER A 58 8.18 16.69 -15.13
CA SER A 58 7.54 16.58 -16.44
C SER A 58 6.65 15.35 -16.50
N ARG A 59 5.79 15.27 -17.52
CA ARG A 59 4.99 14.09 -17.86
C ARG A 59 5.88 12.85 -18.04
N GLU A 60 6.96 12.98 -18.80
CA GLU A 60 7.90 11.90 -19.07
C GLU A 60 8.66 11.50 -17.79
N GLY A 61 9.00 12.49 -16.97
CA GLY A 61 9.58 12.28 -15.64
C GLY A 61 8.67 11.47 -14.73
N LEU A 62 7.36 11.73 -14.73
CA LEU A 62 6.37 10.95 -13.98
C LEU A 62 6.32 9.50 -14.45
N VAL A 63 6.26 9.28 -15.78
CA VAL A 63 6.23 7.92 -16.35
C VAL A 63 7.52 7.16 -15.98
N ALA A 64 8.69 7.77 -16.13
CA ALA A 64 9.95 7.18 -15.72
C ALA A 64 9.98 6.88 -14.21
N HIS A 65 9.45 7.79 -13.39
CA HIS A 65 9.41 7.63 -11.93
C HIS A 65 8.58 6.42 -11.51
N VAL A 66 7.40 6.21 -12.09
CA VAL A 66 6.54 5.07 -11.71
C VAL A 66 7.05 3.73 -12.24
N LEU A 67 7.81 3.75 -13.33
CA LEU A 67 8.44 2.56 -13.92
C LEU A 67 9.79 2.21 -13.29
N ALA A 68 10.42 3.13 -12.56
CA ALA A 68 11.71 2.90 -11.95
C ALA A 68 11.68 1.67 -11.03
N GLU A 69 12.66 0.80 -11.21
CA GLU A 69 12.81 -0.42 -10.41
C GLU A 69 13.10 -0.04 -8.96
N ARG A 70 12.22 -0.48 -8.06
CA ARG A 70 12.37 -0.33 -6.61
C ARG A 70 12.14 -1.68 -5.95
N ARG A 71 12.91 -1.95 -4.91
CA ARG A 71 12.66 -3.06 -3.99
C ARG A 71 11.60 -2.63 -2.99
N LEU A 72 10.40 -3.17 -3.18
CA LEU A 72 9.24 -2.89 -2.34
C LEU A 72 9.11 -3.98 -1.28
N GLY A 73 9.08 -3.57 -0.01
CA GLY A 73 8.59 -4.40 1.08
C GLY A 73 7.09 -4.22 1.25
N VAL A 74 6.39 -5.31 1.58
CA VAL A 74 4.98 -5.26 2.00
C VAL A 74 4.84 -5.94 3.34
N LEU A 75 4.22 -5.27 4.31
CA LEU A 75 3.87 -5.81 5.63
C LEU A 75 2.36 -5.73 5.86
N LEU A 76 1.71 -6.88 5.95
CA LEU A 76 0.29 -7.00 6.24
C LEU A 76 0.09 -7.63 7.61
N VAL A 77 -0.61 -6.94 8.51
CA VAL A 77 -0.89 -7.48 9.84
C VAL A 77 -2.37 -7.31 10.14
N ARG A 78 -3.05 -8.41 10.45
CA ARG A 78 -4.41 -8.43 10.99
C ARG A 78 -4.42 -9.28 12.24
N ARG A 79 -5.48 -9.12 13.03
CA ARG A 79 -5.66 -9.86 14.28
C ARG A 79 -5.54 -11.39 14.14
N GLY A 80 -5.94 -11.98 13.01
CA GLY A 80 -5.90 -13.43 12.79
C GLY A 80 -4.79 -13.92 11.85
N GLY A 81 -4.06 -13.01 11.21
CA GLY A 81 -3.14 -13.36 10.14
C GLY A 81 -2.13 -12.26 9.84
N TYR A 82 -0.98 -12.65 9.32
CA TYR A 82 0.08 -11.74 8.94
C TYR A 82 0.77 -12.22 7.66
N GLY A 83 1.40 -11.29 6.95
CA GLY A 83 2.20 -11.56 5.78
C GLY A 83 3.30 -10.51 5.61
N ALA A 84 4.49 -10.96 5.23
CA ALA A 84 5.56 -10.09 4.78
C ALA A 84 6.06 -10.57 3.41
N GLY A 85 6.39 -9.65 2.51
CA GLY A 85 6.90 -9.96 1.19
C GLY A 85 7.87 -8.90 0.66
N VAL A 86 8.80 -9.34 -0.18
CA VAL A 86 9.74 -8.48 -0.90
C VAL A 86 9.48 -8.61 -2.39
N PHE A 87 9.36 -7.48 -3.08
CA PHE A 87 9.04 -7.39 -4.49
C PHE A 87 10.12 -6.63 -5.26
N ALA A 88 10.34 -7.02 -6.51
CA ALA A 88 11.01 -6.19 -7.51
C ALA A 88 10.05 -5.99 -8.69
N GLY A 89 9.63 -4.74 -8.90
CA GLY A 89 8.51 -4.45 -9.81
C GLY A 89 7.25 -5.23 -9.39
N GLY A 90 6.64 -5.96 -10.33
CA GLY A 90 5.46 -6.80 -10.06
C GLY A 90 5.76 -8.21 -9.52
N LYS A 91 7.03 -8.59 -9.33
CA LYS A 91 7.42 -9.95 -9.00
C LYS A 91 7.70 -10.12 -7.50
N LEU A 92 7.07 -11.10 -6.86
CA LEU A 92 7.36 -11.51 -5.49
C LEU A 92 8.66 -12.33 -5.46
N LEU A 93 9.63 -11.88 -4.66
CA LEU A 93 10.97 -12.49 -4.57
C LEU A 93 11.11 -13.39 -3.34
N ASP A 94 10.62 -12.93 -2.19
CA ASP A 94 10.58 -13.70 -0.95
C ASP A 94 9.32 -13.33 -0.18
N SER A 95 8.75 -14.30 0.53
CA SER A 95 7.56 -14.05 1.34
C SER A 95 7.37 -15.07 2.43
N LYS A 96 6.63 -14.64 3.45
CA LYS A 96 6.03 -15.54 4.40
C LYS A 96 4.67 -15.00 4.82
N VAL A 97 3.68 -15.88 4.80
CA VAL A 97 2.37 -15.65 5.41
C VAL A 97 2.14 -16.65 6.53
N GLY A 98 1.32 -16.25 7.50
CA GLY A 98 0.93 -17.10 8.60
C GLY A 98 -0.36 -16.62 9.25
N SER A 99 -0.94 -17.50 10.05
CA SER A 99 -2.12 -17.19 10.85
C SER A 99 -1.96 -17.69 12.27
N ARG A 100 -2.72 -17.07 13.17
CA ARG A 100 -2.89 -17.51 14.55
C ARG A 100 -4.38 -17.48 14.86
N HIS A 101 -4.89 -18.54 15.46
CA HIS A 101 -6.30 -18.64 15.76
C HIS A 101 -6.64 -17.65 16.87
N VAL A 102 -7.35 -16.57 16.54
CA VAL A 102 -7.85 -15.61 17.52
C VAL A 102 -9.36 -15.76 17.61
N GLN A 103 -9.84 -16.18 18.78
CA GLN A 103 -11.27 -16.39 19.01
C GLN A 103 -12.02 -15.06 18.86
N GLY A 104 -13.10 -15.07 18.08
CA GLY A 104 -13.94 -13.90 17.81
C GLY A 104 -14.68 -13.36 19.04
N THR A 105 -15.33 -12.20 18.90
CA THR A 105 -16.25 -11.66 19.91
C THR A 105 -17.55 -12.47 19.93
N THR A 106 -17.95 -12.95 21.10
CA THR A 106 -19.31 -13.51 21.32
C THR A 106 -20.24 -12.40 21.79
N LYS A 107 -21.46 -12.35 21.23
CA LYS A 107 -22.50 -11.35 21.54
C LYS A 107 -23.19 -11.55 22.91
N ALA A 108 -22.83 -12.59 23.68
CA ALA A 108 -23.47 -12.91 24.95
C ALA A 108 -22.82 -12.13 26.11
N GLY A 109 -23.54 -11.16 26.70
CA GLY A 109 -23.10 -10.43 27.89
C GLY A 109 -23.10 -11.32 29.15
N GLY A 110 -22.13 -11.12 30.05
CA GLY A 110 -22.07 -11.83 31.33
C GLY A 110 -20.68 -11.79 32.00
N TRP A 111 -20.59 -12.25 33.25
CA TRP A 111 -19.38 -12.29 34.09
C TRP A 111 -18.17 -13.02 33.45
N SER A 112 -18.42 -13.84 32.42
CA SER A 112 -17.39 -14.51 31.62
C SER A 112 -16.68 -13.59 30.60
N GLN A 113 -17.23 -12.41 30.28
CA GLN A 113 -16.69 -11.49 29.28
C GLN A 113 -15.29 -10.95 29.63
N GLN A 114 -15.00 -10.69 30.91
CA GLN A 114 -13.66 -10.24 31.33
C GLN A 114 -12.56 -11.28 31.08
N ARG A 115 -12.85 -12.58 31.25
CA ARG A 115 -11.88 -13.65 30.95
C ARG A 115 -11.68 -13.82 29.44
N TYR A 116 -12.74 -13.70 28.63
CA TYR A 116 -12.64 -13.76 27.17
C TYR A 116 -11.92 -12.54 26.59
N ALA A 117 -12.12 -11.34 27.14
CA ALA A 117 -11.38 -10.15 26.75
C ALA A 117 -9.87 -10.33 26.97
N ARG A 118 -9.45 -10.77 28.16
CA ARG A 118 -8.02 -11.04 28.47
C ARG A 118 -7.40 -12.11 27.58
N ARG A 119 -8.12 -13.20 27.31
CA ARG A 119 -7.64 -14.27 26.42
C ARG A 119 -7.43 -13.78 24.99
N ARG A 120 -8.30 -12.90 24.50
CA ARG A 120 -8.21 -12.28 23.18
C ARG A 120 -7.03 -11.32 23.07
N ASP A 121 -6.75 -10.55 24.10
CA ASP A 121 -5.59 -9.65 24.13
C ASP A 121 -4.28 -10.46 24.12
N ASN A 122 -4.21 -11.55 24.89
CA ASN A 122 -3.05 -12.45 24.85
C ASN A 122 -2.86 -13.10 23.47
N GLN A 123 -3.94 -13.56 22.83
CA GLN A 123 -3.89 -14.13 21.48
C GLN A 123 -3.47 -13.10 20.42
N ALA A 124 -3.91 -11.85 20.55
CA ALA A 124 -3.48 -10.78 19.65
C ALA A 124 -1.99 -10.48 19.82
N ARG A 125 -1.48 -10.45 21.06
CA ARG A 125 -0.03 -10.30 21.33
C ARG A 125 0.80 -11.43 20.73
N GLU A 126 0.36 -12.67 20.85
CA GLU A 126 1.03 -13.81 20.21
C GLU A 126 1.02 -13.72 18.68
N ALA A 127 -0.09 -13.25 18.09
CA ALA A 127 -0.18 -13.02 16.65
C ALA A 127 0.79 -11.92 16.19
N PHE A 128 0.93 -10.84 16.96
CA PHE A 128 1.86 -9.76 16.65
C PHE A 128 3.32 -10.20 16.81
N ALA A 129 3.65 -10.95 17.87
CA ALA A 129 4.99 -11.52 18.01
C ALA A 129 5.36 -12.42 16.82
N ALA A 130 4.43 -13.26 16.37
CA ALA A 130 4.65 -14.09 15.18
C ALA A 130 4.77 -13.27 13.88
N ALA A 131 4.01 -12.17 13.76
CA ALA A 131 4.15 -11.22 12.66
C ALA A 131 5.51 -10.53 12.67
N THR A 132 6.01 -10.15 13.85
CA THR A 132 7.35 -9.58 14.04
C THR A 132 8.43 -10.54 13.59
N GLU A 133 8.40 -11.80 14.01
CA GLU A 133 9.39 -12.79 13.56
C GLU A 133 9.38 -12.99 12.03
N VAL A 134 8.20 -12.92 11.41
CA VAL A 134 8.07 -12.95 9.95
C VAL A 134 8.64 -11.69 9.30
N ALA A 135 8.34 -10.51 9.82
CA ALA A 135 8.90 -9.25 9.33
C ALA A 135 10.42 -9.22 9.46
N VAL A 136 10.98 -9.64 10.59
CA VAL A 136 12.43 -9.74 10.82
C VAL A 136 13.08 -10.69 9.83
N ARG A 137 12.47 -11.87 9.62
CA ARG A 137 13.01 -12.85 8.69
C ARG A 137 13.01 -12.38 7.24
N ILE A 138 11.94 -11.72 6.79
CA ILE A 138 11.71 -11.43 5.36
C ILE A 138 12.16 -10.02 4.98
N LEU A 139 11.88 -9.02 5.80
CA LEU A 139 12.09 -7.61 5.46
C LEU A 139 13.44 -7.08 5.94
N ALA A 140 13.89 -7.45 7.16
CA ALA A 140 15.15 -6.92 7.71
C ALA A 140 16.41 -7.24 6.88
N PRO A 141 16.59 -8.44 6.31
CA PRO A 141 17.77 -8.72 5.47
C PRO A 141 17.66 -8.13 4.06
N ALA A 142 16.48 -7.67 3.64
CA ALA A 142 16.27 -7.10 2.32
C ALA A 142 16.71 -5.63 2.29
N LYS A 143 17.47 -5.22 1.26
CA LYS A 143 17.68 -3.78 1.00
C LYS A 143 16.45 -3.26 0.27
N LEU A 144 15.53 -2.67 1.03
CA LEU A 144 14.28 -2.09 0.57
C LEU A 144 14.46 -0.60 0.27
N ASP A 145 13.81 -0.14 -0.79
CA ASP A 145 13.71 1.29 -1.10
C ASP A 145 12.44 1.88 -0.46
N VAL A 146 11.38 1.07 -0.37
CA VAL A 146 10.06 1.46 0.14
C VAL A 146 9.45 0.31 0.92
N LEU A 147 8.71 0.64 1.98
CA LEU A 147 7.82 -0.27 2.70
C LEU A 147 6.37 0.22 2.61
N VAL A 148 5.46 -0.66 2.17
CA VAL A 148 4.01 -0.41 2.21
C VAL A 148 3.38 -1.35 3.23
N CYS A 149 2.52 -0.79 4.09
CA CYS A 149 1.88 -1.53 5.16
C CYS A 149 0.36 -1.67 4.94
N GLY A 150 -0.25 -2.66 5.57
CA GLY A 150 -1.71 -2.84 5.50
C GLY A 150 -2.31 -3.68 6.61
N GLY A 151 -3.63 -3.62 6.74
CA GLY A 151 -4.42 -4.34 7.74
C GLY A 151 -4.80 -3.49 8.94
N ASP A 152 -4.35 -3.87 10.14
CA ASP A 152 -4.59 -3.16 11.39
C ASP A 152 -3.39 -2.24 11.70
N ARG A 153 -3.67 -0.93 11.78
CA ARG A 153 -2.64 0.10 11.92
C ARG A 153 -1.83 -0.02 13.20
N ARG A 154 -2.51 -0.28 14.32
CA ARG A 154 -1.86 -0.46 15.62
C ARG A 154 -1.02 -1.73 15.65
N ALA A 155 -1.52 -2.80 15.04
CA ALA A 155 -0.77 -4.04 14.93
C ALA A 155 0.53 -3.87 14.12
N VAL A 156 0.46 -3.14 12.99
CA VAL A 156 1.66 -2.81 12.20
C VAL A 156 2.63 -1.95 13.00
N GLU A 157 2.14 -0.90 13.67
CA GLU A 157 2.95 -0.02 14.52
C GLU A 157 3.69 -0.85 15.59
N THR A 158 2.99 -1.73 16.32
CA THR A 158 3.61 -2.62 17.31
C THR A 158 4.66 -3.57 16.70
N VAL A 159 4.45 -4.08 15.49
CA VAL A 159 5.44 -4.91 14.82
C VAL A 159 6.70 -4.10 14.50
N LEU A 160 6.54 -2.89 13.97
CA LEU A 160 7.64 -2.01 13.56
C LEU A 160 8.41 -1.38 14.73
N GLU A 161 7.87 -1.42 15.95
CA GLU A 161 8.58 -1.02 17.18
C GLU A 161 9.71 -2.00 17.57
N ASP A 162 9.77 -3.20 17.00
CA ASP A 162 10.84 -4.16 17.31
C ASP A 162 12.23 -3.59 16.93
N PRO A 163 13.22 -3.57 17.84
CA PRO A 163 14.53 -2.99 17.57
C PRO A 163 15.28 -3.60 16.38
N ARG A 164 14.97 -4.85 16.00
CA ARG A 164 15.55 -5.53 14.83
C ARG A 164 15.02 -4.96 13.51
N LEU A 165 13.93 -4.20 13.55
CA LEU A 165 13.28 -3.56 12.39
C LEU A 165 13.49 -2.05 12.35
N LYS A 166 14.35 -1.48 13.20
CA LYS A 166 14.53 -0.02 13.41
C LYS A 166 14.71 0.83 12.14
N ASP A 167 15.23 0.25 11.06
CA ASP A 167 15.49 0.96 9.80
C ASP A 167 14.24 0.99 8.88
N LEU A 168 13.28 0.10 9.10
CA LEU A 168 12.08 -0.04 8.27
C LEU A 168 11.05 1.11 8.41
N PRO A 169 10.77 1.66 9.61
CA PRO A 169 9.82 2.77 9.76
C PRO A 169 10.11 3.97 8.85
N ALA A 170 11.38 4.29 8.60
CA ALA A 170 11.79 5.40 7.74
C ALA A 170 11.45 5.16 6.25
N LEU A 171 11.27 3.90 5.85
CA LEU A 171 10.92 3.49 4.49
C LEU A 171 9.41 3.41 4.27
N VAL A 172 8.59 3.53 5.34
CA VAL A 172 7.14 3.44 5.22
C VAL A 172 6.61 4.58 4.35
N ARG A 173 5.86 4.24 3.31
CA ARG A 173 5.19 5.19 2.43
C ARG A 173 3.72 4.80 2.25
N PRO A 174 2.83 5.78 1.96
CA PRO A 174 1.47 5.47 1.55
C PRO A 174 1.46 4.66 0.23
N PRO A 175 0.36 3.95 -0.07
CA PRO A 175 -0.88 3.88 0.71
C PRO A 175 -0.77 2.92 1.91
N PHE A 176 -1.66 3.08 2.90
CA PHE A 176 -1.91 2.01 3.88
C PHE A 176 -3.03 1.11 3.36
N LEU A 177 -2.73 -0.16 3.10
CA LEU A 177 -3.63 -1.07 2.38
C LEU A 177 -4.71 -1.66 3.29
N GLY A 178 -5.97 -1.50 2.87
CA GLY A 178 -7.10 -2.23 3.44
C GLY A 178 -7.15 -3.65 2.88
N VAL A 179 -6.62 -4.63 3.61
CA VAL A 179 -6.55 -6.03 3.13
C VAL A 179 -7.47 -6.95 3.91
N PRO A 180 -8.00 -8.03 3.31
CA PRO A 180 -8.66 -9.13 4.05
C PRO A 180 -7.62 -9.97 4.82
N ASP A 181 -7.93 -11.23 5.14
CA ASP A 181 -6.97 -12.15 5.78
C ASP A 181 -5.70 -12.29 4.91
N PRO A 182 -4.50 -11.96 5.41
CA PRO A 182 -3.29 -11.82 4.60
C PRO A 182 -2.67 -13.18 4.21
N LYS A 183 -3.39 -13.91 3.37
CA LYS A 183 -2.89 -15.11 2.68
C LYS A 183 -1.99 -14.71 1.52
N LEU A 184 -1.26 -15.69 0.96
CA LEU A 184 -0.29 -15.43 -0.11
C LEU A 184 -0.89 -14.64 -1.28
N LYS A 185 -2.06 -15.03 -1.78
CA LYS A 185 -2.76 -14.31 -2.87
C LYS A 185 -3.07 -12.84 -2.52
N VAL A 186 -3.39 -12.58 -1.25
CA VAL A 186 -3.66 -11.21 -0.77
C VAL A 186 -2.36 -10.42 -0.69
N LEU A 187 -1.26 -11.04 -0.28
CA LEU A 187 0.07 -10.43 -0.29
C LEU A 187 0.53 -10.09 -1.70
N GLU A 188 0.35 -11.00 -2.67
CA GLU A 188 0.64 -10.75 -4.08
C GLU A 188 -0.17 -9.59 -4.64
N GLN A 189 -1.48 -9.56 -4.37
CA GLN A 189 -2.34 -8.44 -4.77
C GLN A 189 -1.91 -7.13 -4.09
N ALA A 190 -1.56 -7.17 -2.80
CA ALA A 190 -1.08 -6.00 -2.08
C ALA A 190 0.21 -5.42 -2.69
N GLY A 191 1.10 -6.26 -3.24
CA GLY A 191 2.26 -5.78 -4.00
C GLY A 191 1.89 -5.02 -5.27
N ALA A 192 0.83 -5.46 -5.97
CA ALA A 192 0.29 -4.74 -7.12
C ALA A 192 -0.40 -3.42 -6.69
N ASP A 193 -1.23 -3.47 -5.65
CA ASP A 193 -1.98 -2.32 -5.14
C ASP A 193 -1.05 -1.24 -4.57
N ALA A 194 0.04 -1.63 -3.91
CA ALA A 194 1.06 -0.72 -3.40
C ALA A 194 1.72 0.12 -4.50
N ARG A 195 1.79 -0.41 -5.72
CA ARG A 195 2.36 0.27 -6.89
C ARG A 195 1.32 0.99 -7.73
N ALA A 196 0.03 0.81 -7.43
CA ALA A 196 -1.03 1.38 -8.25
C ALA A 196 -1.02 2.90 -8.18
N ILE A 197 -1.18 3.53 -9.34
CA ILE A 197 -1.21 4.98 -9.47
C ILE A 197 -2.65 5.45 -9.29
N ARG A 198 -2.87 6.26 -8.26
CA ARG A 198 -4.16 6.89 -7.98
C ARG A 198 -4.32 8.14 -8.82
N ILE A 199 -5.40 8.16 -9.59
CA ILE A 199 -5.79 9.30 -10.44
C ILE A 199 -7.17 9.74 -10.01
N GLU A 200 -7.27 10.98 -9.55
CA GLU A 200 -8.53 11.63 -9.21
C GLU A 200 -9.00 12.43 -10.42
N LEU A 201 -10.24 12.19 -10.84
CA LEU A 201 -10.82 12.79 -12.03
C LEU A 201 -11.94 13.72 -11.62
N ASP A 202 -11.94 14.94 -12.14
CA ASP A 202 -13.12 15.79 -12.16
C ASP A 202 -13.44 16.10 -13.62
N GLN A 203 -14.42 15.36 -14.13
CA GLN A 203 -14.89 15.52 -15.50
C GLN A 203 -16.13 16.39 -15.47
N THR A 204 -16.15 17.40 -16.33
CA THR A 204 -17.37 18.14 -16.62
C THR A 204 -18.27 17.21 -17.44
N GLU A 205 -19.53 17.01 -17.01
CA GLU A 205 -20.52 16.35 -17.86
C GLU A 205 -20.75 17.25 -19.08
N ALA A 206 -20.37 16.77 -20.26
CA ALA A 206 -20.72 17.39 -21.53
C ALA A 206 -22.23 17.30 -21.79
#